data_AF-A0A4Q5HMH0-F1
#
_entry.id   AF-A0A4Q5HMH0-F1
#
_cell.length_a   1.000
_cell.length_b   1.000
_cell.length_c   1.000
_cell.angle_alpha   90.00
_cell.angle_beta   90.00
_cell.angle_gamma   90.00
#
_symmetry.space_group_name_H-M   'P 1'
#
loop_
_entity.id
_entity.type
_entity.pdbx_description
1 polymer ?
#
loop_
_entity_poly.entity_id
_entity_poly.type
_entity_poly.pdbx_seq_one_letter_code
_entity_poly.pdbx_strand_id
1 'polypeptide(L)'
;MELTNIHPAEAYLRNEQNPSFLYIRIYGERRKLFINRGGENAIGIIAKGKRKRGYIFTDWDNIEKIYTPSQDNEKDRNRKLLLKYQRLARLATHTNNWLRKIAVADPEKSLYENHITTGTVIDGMCISLARIEKYCGSTSMALFRKALKDGKIFSTSRFDFCGYDGTLWCEPDGEGGMKAGFSKEYRDCGNGYYYLLINDKFMIGYDID
;
A
#
# COMPACT_ATOMS: atom_id res chain seq x y z
N MET A 1 -27.65 38.79 -18.78
CA MET A 1 -26.68 37.68 -18.78
C MET A 1 -26.73 37.07 -17.40
N GLU A 2 -27.43 35.94 -17.25
CA GLU A 2 -27.42 35.21 -15.98
C GLU A 2 -26.04 34.60 -15.77
N LEU A 3 -25.40 34.93 -14.66
CA LEU A 3 -24.21 34.24 -14.18
C LEU A 3 -24.67 32.88 -13.67
N THR A 4 -24.60 31.85 -14.51
CA THR A 4 -24.76 30.46 -14.06
C THR A 4 -23.66 30.16 -13.06
N ASN A 5 -24.02 30.20 -11.77
CA ASN A 5 -23.10 29.95 -10.68
C ASN A 5 -22.82 28.43 -10.63
N ILE A 6 -21.80 28.00 -11.36
CA ILE A 6 -21.41 26.59 -11.46
C ILE A 6 -20.96 26.11 -10.07
N HIS A 7 -21.49 24.98 -9.62
CA HIS A 7 -21.14 24.43 -8.31
C HIS A 7 -19.61 24.15 -8.25
N PRO A 8 -18.92 24.43 -7.14
CA PRO A 8 -17.45 24.27 -7.08
C PRO A 8 -16.93 22.88 -7.45
N ALA A 9 -17.69 21.82 -7.12
CA ALA A 9 -17.36 20.44 -7.50
C ALA A 9 -17.43 20.21 -9.03
N GLU A 10 -18.39 20.85 -9.70
CA GLU A 10 -18.53 20.80 -11.15
C GLU A 10 -17.37 21.56 -11.82
N ALA A 11 -17.09 22.79 -11.36
CA ALA A 11 -15.97 23.58 -11.85
C ALA A 11 -14.63 22.83 -11.72
N TYR A 12 -14.40 22.14 -10.59
CA TYR A 12 -13.22 21.31 -10.38
C TYR A 12 -13.08 20.20 -11.44
N LEU A 13 -14.17 19.46 -11.72
CA LEU A 13 -14.15 18.33 -12.66
C LEU A 13 -13.99 18.78 -14.11
N ARG A 14 -14.61 19.91 -14.47
CA ARG A 14 -14.54 20.49 -15.82
C ARG A 14 -13.17 21.07 -16.16
N ASN A 15 -12.38 21.45 -15.16
CA ASN A 15 -10.99 21.87 -15.37
C ASN A 15 -10.14 20.66 -15.84
N GLU A 16 -9.59 20.75 -17.05
CA GLU A 16 -8.83 19.65 -17.68
C GLU A 16 -7.50 19.35 -16.99
N GLN A 17 -6.90 20.33 -16.31
CA GLN A 17 -5.67 20.15 -15.53
C GLN A 17 -5.90 19.31 -14.27
N ASN A 18 -7.14 19.25 -13.77
CA ASN A 18 -7.50 18.41 -12.64
C ASN A 18 -7.71 16.94 -13.06
N PRO A 19 -7.56 15.98 -12.12
CA PRO A 19 -8.03 14.62 -12.33
C PRO A 19 -9.51 14.56 -12.73
N SER A 20 -9.88 13.58 -13.54
CA SER A 20 -11.25 13.36 -14.01
C SER A 20 -12.22 12.83 -12.93
N PHE A 21 -11.88 12.99 -11.66
CA PHE A 21 -12.70 12.55 -10.53
C PHE A 21 -12.49 13.42 -9.29
N LEU A 22 -13.48 13.37 -8.41
CA LEU A 22 -13.50 14.12 -7.15
C LEU A 22 -14.27 13.31 -6.10
N TYR A 23 -13.83 13.33 -4.85
CA TYR A 23 -14.61 12.77 -3.76
C TYR A 23 -15.47 13.86 -3.13
N ILE A 24 -16.72 13.53 -2.81
CA ILE A 24 -17.66 14.39 -2.10
C ILE A 24 -18.28 13.64 -0.92
N ARG A 25 -18.87 14.38 0.01
CA ARG A 25 -19.82 13.86 0.99
C ARG A 25 -21.22 14.30 0.57
N ILE A 26 -22.14 13.37 0.45
CA ILE A 26 -23.54 13.61 0.07
C ILE A 26 -24.40 12.56 0.76
N TYR A 27 -25.50 12.99 1.39
CA TYR A 27 -26.37 12.14 2.21
C TYR A 27 -25.61 11.35 3.29
N GLY A 28 -24.67 12.00 3.97
CA GLY A 28 -23.83 11.42 5.01
C GLY A 28 -22.74 10.45 4.52
N GLU A 29 -22.69 10.13 3.22
CA GLU A 29 -21.77 9.15 2.66
C GLU A 29 -20.67 9.80 1.82
N ARG A 30 -19.44 9.25 1.90
CA ARG A 30 -18.36 9.61 0.98
C ARG A 30 -18.57 8.93 -0.36
N ARG A 31 -18.78 9.72 -1.41
CA ARG A 31 -19.03 9.25 -2.78
C ARG A 31 -18.00 9.81 -3.77
N LYS A 32 -17.87 9.16 -4.92
CA LYS A 32 -16.92 9.56 -5.98
C LYS A 32 -17.71 10.07 -7.20
N LEU A 33 -17.51 11.33 -7.52
CA LEU A 33 -17.89 11.89 -8.82
C LEU A 33 -16.78 11.66 -9.84
N PHE A 34 -17.14 11.59 -11.12
CA PHE A 34 -16.22 11.48 -12.24
C PHE A 34 -16.79 12.21 -13.46
N ILE A 35 -15.93 12.67 -14.36
CA ILE A 35 -16.31 13.26 -15.64
C ILE A 35 -15.76 12.40 -16.79
N ASN A 36 -16.58 12.15 -17.80
CA ASN A 36 -16.13 11.49 -19.02
C ASN A 36 -15.75 12.52 -20.09
N ARG A 37 -14.46 12.83 -20.17
CA ARG A 37 -13.93 13.84 -21.11
C ARG A 37 -13.89 13.39 -22.58
N GLY A 38 -13.97 12.08 -22.84
CA GLY A 38 -13.92 11.52 -24.19
C GLY A 38 -15.29 11.39 -24.87
N GLY A 39 -16.36 11.90 -24.26
CA GLY A 39 -17.74 11.79 -24.76
C GLY A 39 -18.55 13.05 -24.45
N GLU A 40 -19.76 12.89 -23.93
CA GLU A 40 -20.72 13.98 -23.64
C GLU A 40 -20.27 14.99 -22.56
N ASN A 41 -19.05 14.87 -22.01
CA ASN A 41 -18.58 15.67 -20.87
C ASN A 41 -19.53 15.64 -19.66
N ALA A 42 -20.31 14.55 -19.55
CA ALA A 42 -21.25 14.34 -18.47
C ALA A 42 -20.51 13.98 -17.18
N ILE A 43 -20.99 14.55 -16.07
CA ILE A 43 -20.51 14.23 -14.73
C ILE A 43 -21.43 13.16 -14.15
N GLY A 44 -20.82 12.10 -13.63
CA GLY A 44 -21.51 10.99 -13.00
C GLY A 44 -21.02 10.70 -11.59
N ILE A 45 -21.83 9.96 -10.84
CA ILE A 45 -21.53 9.43 -9.52
C ILE A 45 -21.37 7.92 -9.60
N ILE A 46 -20.29 7.38 -9.04
CA ILE A 46 -20.06 5.93 -9.04
C ILE A 46 -21.19 5.22 -8.28
N ALA A 47 -21.73 4.17 -8.92
CA ALA A 47 -22.77 3.34 -8.35
C ALA A 47 -22.22 2.54 -7.16
N LYS A 48 -23.05 2.34 -6.12
CA LYS A 48 -22.64 1.56 -4.94
C LYS A 48 -22.17 0.16 -5.38
N GLY A 49 -21.04 -0.29 -4.82
CA GLY A 49 -20.42 -1.58 -5.15
C GLY A 49 -19.73 -1.67 -6.52
N LYS A 50 -19.73 -0.60 -7.32
CA LYS A 50 -19.01 -0.56 -8.61
C LYS A 50 -17.72 0.26 -8.49
N ARG A 51 -16.74 -0.03 -9.36
CA ARG A 51 -15.45 0.68 -9.39
C ARG A 51 -15.31 1.65 -10.57
N LYS A 52 -15.99 1.38 -11.69
CA LYS A 52 -15.79 2.08 -12.97
C LYS A 52 -17.10 2.55 -13.65
N ARG A 53 -18.26 2.33 -13.03
CA ARG A 53 -19.57 2.64 -13.62
C ARG A 53 -20.44 3.41 -12.62
N GLY A 54 -21.30 4.26 -13.13
CA GLY A 54 -22.11 5.17 -12.34
C GLY A 54 -23.32 5.71 -13.10
N TYR A 55 -24.03 6.63 -12.46
CA TYR A 55 -25.19 7.33 -13.01
C TYR A 55 -24.83 8.79 -13.26
N ILE A 56 -25.53 9.46 -14.17
CA ILE A 56 -25.41 10.91 -14.33
C ILE A 56 -25.75 11.58 -13.00
N PHE A 57 -24.96 12.59 -12.64
CA PHE A 57 -25.11 13.31 -11.37
C PHE A 57 -25.69 14.70 -11.62
N THR A 58 -26.78 15.00 -10.93
CA THR A 58 -27.51 16.28 -11.05
C THR A 58 -27.76 16.94 -9.70
N ASP A 59 -27.42 16.26 -8.60
CA ASP A 59 -27.87 16.59 -7.25
C ASP A 59 -26.82 17.41 -6.49
N TRP A 60 -26.50 18.58 -7.05
CA TRP A 60 -25.39 19.43 -6.59
C TRP A 60 -25.64 20.06 -5.21
N ASP A 61 -26.88 20.44 -4.92
CA ASP A 61 -27.26 21.18 -3.71
C ASP A 61 -27.11 20.35 -2.43
N ASN A 62 -27.16 19.02 -2.53
CA ASN A 62 -27.02 18.10 -1.39
C ASN A 62 -25.55 17.72 -1.09
N ILE A 63 -24.57 18.36 -1.75
CA ILE A 63 -23.15 18.14 -1.44
C ILE A 63 -22.79 18.82 -0.11
N GLU A 64 -22.54 18.01 0.92
CA GLU A 64 -22.14 18.46 2.26
C GLU A 64 -20.68 18.90 2.32
N LYS A 65 -19.80 18.23 1.57
CA LYS A 65 -18.36 18.50 1.59
C LYS A 65 -17.68 18.08 0.30
N ILE A 66 -16.76 18.90 -0.19
CA ILE A 66 -15.86 18.54 -1.28
C ILE A 66 -14.51 18.11 -0.69
N TYR A 67 -14.04 16.93 -1.09
CA TYR A 67 -12.68 16.47 -0.80
C TYR A 67 -11.81 16.72 -2.03
N THR A 68 -11.31 17.95 -2.16
CA THR A 68 -10.29 18.24 -3.17
C THR A 68 -9.10 17.31 -2.92
N PRO A 69 -8.54 16.66 -3.96
CA PRO A 69 -7.28 15.97 -3.84
C PRO A 69 -6.27 16.95 -3.25
N SER A 70 -5.64 16.56 -2.14
CA SER A 70 -4.44 17.26 -1.69
C SER A 70 -3.51 17.34 -2.91
N GLN A 71 -2.90 18.49 -3.14
CA GLN A 71 -1.76 18.53 -4.05
C GLN A 71 -0.83 17.39 -3.64
N ASP A 72 -0.44 16.59 -4.63
CA ASP A 72 0.36 15.40 -4.43
C ASP A 72 1.77 15.82 -3.98
N ASN A 73 1.88 16.15 -2.70
CA ASN A 73 3.11 16.58 -2.10
C ASN A 73 3.90 15.34 -1.74
N GLU A 74 4.97 15.12 -2.50
CA GLU A 74 5.89 14.01 -2.30
C GLU A 74 6.35 13.89 -0.83
N LYS A 75 6.59 15.01 -0.15
CA LYS A 75 6.94 15.01 1.28
C LYS A 75 5.85 14.42 2.16
N ASP A 76 4.59 14.77 1.92
CA ASP A 76 3.45 14.23 2.68
C ASP A 76 3.24 12.73 2.39
N ARG A 77 3.46 12.29 1.13
CA ARG A 77 3.46 10.86 0.81
C ARG A 77 4.57 10.11 1.54
N ASN A 78 5.79 10.62 1.51
CA ASN A 78 6.95 10.01 2.17
C ASN A 78 6.74 9.93 3.68
N ARG A 79 6.23 11.01 4.29
CA ARG A 79 5.84 11.04 5.71
C ARG A 79 4.79 9.98 6.03
N LYS A 80 3.72 9.87 5.23
CA LYS A 80 2.67 8.86 5.41
C LYS A 80 3.18 7.44 5.27
N LEU A 81 4.08 7.19 4.32
CA LEU A 81 4.75 5.91 4.15
C LEU A 81 5.59 5.56 5.38
N LEU A 82 6.44 6.47 5.85
CA LEU A 82 7.25 6.23 7.04
C LEU A 82 6.40 5.92 8.27
N LEU A 83 5.36 6.74 8.52
CA LEU A 83 4.43 6.52 9.63
C LEU A 83 3.72 5.17 9.53
N LYS A 84 3.48 4.66 8.31
CA LYS A 84 2.95 3.31 8.11
C LYS A 84 3.94 2.24 8.57
N TYR A 85 5.22 2.34 8.20
CA TYR A 85 6.25 1.40 8.65
C TYR A 85 6.39 1.43 10.17
N GLN A 86 6.53 2.63 10.77
CA GLN A 86 6.62 2.79 12.22
C GLN A 86 5.43 2.21 12.96
N ARG A 87 4.20 2.46 12.48
CA ARG A 87 2.98 1.90 13.07
C ARG A 87 2.95 0.38 12.99
N LEU A 88 3.36 -0.20 11.87
CA LEU A 88 3.37 -1.66 11.70
C LEU A 88 4.48 -2.32 12.53
N ALA A 89 5.68 -1.73 12.55
CA ALA A 89 6.83 -2.20 13.33
C ALA A 89 6.54 -2.21 14.83
N ARG A 90 5.83 -1.20 15.35
CA ARG A 90 5.43 -1.13 16.76
C ARG A 90 4.55 -2.30 17.21
N LEU A 91 3.90 -2.99 16.27
CA LEU A 91 3.06 -4.16 16.56
C LEU A 91 3.84 -5.48 16.55
N ALA A 92 5.14 -5.47 16.23
CA ALA A 92 5.96 -6.67 16.23
C ALA A 92 6.22 -7.16 17.67
N THR A 93 6.15 -8.48 17.87
CA THR A 93 6.61 -9.13 19.11
C THR A 93 8.07 -9.57 19.06
N HIS A 94 8.75 -9.32 17.94
CA HIS A 94 10.17 -9.58 17.72
C HIS A 94 10.93 -8.28 17.44
N THR A 95 12.27 -8.33 17.53
CA THR A 95 13.16 -7.20 17.21
C THR A 95 14.27 -7.65 16.28
N ASN A 96 14.78 -6.72 15.49
CA ASN A 96 16.03 -6.82 14.73
C ASN A 96 16.57 -5.42 14.41
N ASN A 97 17.77 -5.33 13.86
CA ASN A 97 18.38 -4.04 13.48
C ASN A 97 17.47 -3.19 12.58
N TRP A 98 16.82 -3.80 11.58
CA TRP A 98 15.95 -3.08 10.65
C TRP A 98 14.71 -2.45 11.33
N LEU A 99 14.07 -3.18 12.25
CA LEU A 99 12.96 -2.64 13.06
C LEU A 99 13.42 -1.51 13.98
N ARG A 100 14.63 -1.59 14.55
CA ARG A 100 15.22 -0.51 15.36
C ARG A 100 15.45 0.74 14.51
N LYS A 101 15.97 0.60 13.27
CA LYS A 101 16.13 1.70 12.31
C LYS A 101 14.80 2.38 11.98
N ILE A 102 13.74 1.59 11.74
CA ILE A 102 12.39 2.14 11.49
C ILE A 102 11.90 2.97 12.69
N ALA A 103 12.14 2.51 13.92
CA ALA A 103 11.65 3.18 15.13
C ALA A 103 12.26 4.58 15.32
N VAL A 104 13.52 4.79 14.92
CA VAL A 104 14.25 6.06 15.07
C VAL A 104 14.28 6.91 13.79
N ALA A 105 13.59 6.47 12.74
CA ALA A 105 13.62 7.11 11.44
C ALA A 105 13.00 8.52 11.44
N ASP A 106 13.64 9.41 10.67
CA ASP A 106 13.29 10.81 10.56
C ASP A 106 12.06 11.02 9.63
N PRO A 107 10.94 11.56 10.12
CA PRO A 107 9.73 11.81 9.33
C PRO A 107 9.87 12.87 8.25
N GLU A 108 10.95 13.65 8.25
CA GLU A 108 11.25 14.61 7.19
C GLU A 108 12.02 13.99 6.01
N LYS A 109 12.46 12.73 6.14
CA LYS A 109 13.17 11.95 5.12
C LYS A 109 12.29 10.83 4.55
N SER A 110 12.56 10.45 3.30
CA SER A 110 11.96 9.27 2.67
C SER A 110 12.43 7.96 3.33
N LEU A 111 11.80 6.83 2.96
CA LEU A 111 12.24 5.50 3.41
C LEU A 111 13.66 5.18 2.94
N TYR A 112 14.01 5.58 1.70
CA TYR A 112 15.33 5.40 1.11
C TYR A 112 16.40 6.21 1.85
N GLU A 113 16.15 7.49 2.10
CA GLU A 113 17.07 8.38 2.82
C GLU A 113 17.24 7.98 4.30
N ASN A 114 16.26 7.29 4.88
CA ASN A 114 16.37 6.65 6.19
C ASN A 114 17.03 5.26 6.15
N HIS A 115 17.43 4.77 4.97
CA HIS A 115 17.99 3.43 4.75
C HIS A 115 17.07 2.30 5.25
N ILE A 116 15.75 2.48 5.10
CA ILE A 116 14.74 1.47 5.44
C ILE A 116 14.43 0.59 4.24
N THR A 117 14.36 1.16 3.05
CA THR A 117 14.11 0.48 1.76
C THR A 117 15.11 0.98 0.73
N THR A 118 15.13 0.38 -0.46
CA THR A 118 15.88 0.89 -1.62
C THR A 118 15.10 1.92 -2.44
N GLY A 119 13.95 2.41 -1.93
CA GLY A 119 13.14 3.46 -2.57
C GLY A 119 12.38 2.96 -3.79
N THR A 120 11.54 1.94 -3.62
CA THR A 120 10.95 1.21 -4.75
C THR A 120 9.45 1.40 -4.89
N VAL A 121 8.89 0.97 -6.02
CA VAL A 121 7.44 1.01 -6.27
C VAL A 121 6.63 0.09 -5.36
N ILE A 122 7.26 -0.87 -4.68
CA ILE A 122 6.59 -1.75 -3.70
C ILE A 122 6.64 -1.20 -2.27
N ASP A 123 7.24 -0.03 -2.05
CA ASP A 123 7.31 0.59 -0.74
C ASP A 123 5.90 0.76 -0.15
N GLY A 124 5.75 0.29 1.08
CA GLY A 124 4.46 0.27 1.77
C GLY A 124 3.49 -0.81 1.28
N MET A 125 3.80 -1.63 0.28
CA MET A 125 2.95 -2.78 -0.07
C MET A 125 3.10 -3.89 0.97
N CYS A 126 1.98 -4.39 1.49
CA CYS A 126 1.98 -5.46 2.50
C CYS A 126 1.45 -6.77 1.92
N ILE A 127 2.10 -7.87 2.28
CA ILE A 127 1.61 -9.23 2.05
C ILE A 127 1.42 -9.90 3.42
N SER A 128 0.23 -10.42 3.70
CA SER A 128 0.00 -11.12 4.96
C SER A 128 0.65 -12.51 4.95
N LEU A 129 1.16 -12.94 6.11
CA LEU A 129 1.63 -14.32 6.28
C LEU A 129 0.51 -15.32 6.00
N ALA A 130 -0.74 -15.02 6.37
CA ALA A 130 -1.89 -15.86 6.04
C ALA A 130 -2.13 -15.99 4.52
N ARG A 131 -1.75 -14.99 3.72
CA ARG A 131 -1.78 -15.12 2.25
C ARG A 131 -0.64 -16.02 1.78
N ILE A 132 0.57 -15.83 2.28
CA ILE A 132 1.74 -16.66 1.92
C ILE A 132 1.50 -18.13 2.28
N GLU A 133 0.93 -18.40 3.45
CA GLU A 133 0.59 -19.74 3.94
C GLU A 133 -0.34 -20.51 3.00
N LYS A 134 -1.26 -19.83 2.30
CA LYS A 134 -2.13 -20.47 1.30
C LYS A 134 -1.36 -21.07 0.13
N TYR A 135 -0.14 -20.59 -0.13
CA TYR A 135 0.68 -21.03 -1.26
C TYR A 135 1.83 -21.96 -0.80
N CYS A 136 2.52 -21.63 0.31
CA CYS A 136 3.61 -22.46 0.80
C CYS A 136 3.15 -23.67 1.64
N GLY A 137 1.88 -23.70 2.04
CA GLY A 137 1.28 -24.73 2.88
C GLY A 137 1.49 -24.50 4.37
N SER A 138 0.57 -25.03 5.18
CA SER A 138 0.57 -24.87 6.65
C SER A 138 1.80 -25.49 7.31
N THR A 139 2.31 -26.61 6.80
CA THR A 139 3.52 -27.26 7.32
C THR A 139 4.74 -26.35 7.20
N SER A 140 4.99 -25.80 6.01
CA SER A 140 6.10 -24.88 5.76
C SER A 140 6.00 -23.62 6.61
N MET A 141 4.79 -23.06 6.73
CA MET A 141 4.54 -21.90 7.58
C MET A 141 4.77 -22.20 9.07
N ALA A 142 4.36 -23.37 9.56
CA ALA A 142 4.59 -23.79 10.94
C ALA A 142 6.09 -23.95 11.24
N LEU A 143 6.84 -24.56 10.32
CA LEU A 143 8.30 -24.69 10.43
C LEU A 143 9.00 -23.33 10.45
N PHE A 144 8.61 -22.42 9.56
CA PHE A 144 9.10 -21.04 9.54
C PHE A 144 8.86 -20.31 10.87
N ARG A 145 7.62 -20.35 11.40
CA ARG A 145 7.29 -19.71 12.67
C ARG A 145 8.06 -20.30 13.84
N LYS A 146 8.27 -21.63 13.84
CA LYS A 146 9.07 -22.32 14.85
C LYS A 146 10.53 -21.88 14.76
N ALA A 147 11.12 -21.84 13.56
CA ALA A 147 12.50 -21.40 13.37
C ALA A 147 12.72 -19.94 13.81
N LEU A 148 11.78 -19.05 13.49
CA LEU A 148 11.78 -17.67 13.99
C LEU A 148 11.80 -17.59 15.53
N LYS A 149 10.95 -18.38 16.19
CA LYS A 149 10.87 -18.42 17.65
C LYS A 149 12.13 -19.02 18.28
N ASP A 150 12.68 -20.05 17.66
CA ASP A 150 13.84 -20.80 18.14
C ASP A 150 15.18 -20.10 17.79
N GLY A 151 15.14 -18.98 17.06
CA GLY A 151 16.36 -18.27 16.63
C GLY A 151 17.18 -19.01 15.57
N LYS A 152 16.54 -19.83 14.73
CA LYS A 152 17.21 -20.72 13.76
C LYS A 152 17.07 -20.22 12.33
N ILE A 153 18.06 -20.58 11.52
CA ILE A 153 18.01 -20.40 10.07
C ILE A 153 16.98 -21.37 9.49
N PHE A 154 16.13 -20.87 8.60
CA PHE A 154 15.17 -21.67 7.85
C PHE A 154 14.89 -21.01 6.50
N SER A 155 14.68 -21.83 5.49
CA SER A 155 14.14 -21.40 4.19
C SER A 155 13.24 -22.49 3.63
N THR A 156 12.16 -22.10 2.96
CA THR A 156 11.34 -23.04 2.20
C THR A 156 12.03 -23.40 0.88
N SER A 157 11.66 -24.54 0.30
CA SER A 157 11.81 -24.71 -1.15
C SER A 157 10.96 -23.68 -1.89
N ARG A 158 11.28 -23.42 -3.17
CA ARG A 158 10.45 -22.56 -4.03
C ARG A 158 9.02 -23.11 -4.12
N PHE A 159 8.03 -22.22 -4.05
CA PHE A 159 6.63 -22.55 -4.26
C PHE A 159 5.97 -21.58 -5.25
N ASP A 160 4.92 -22.01 -5.95
CA ASP A 160 4.15 -21.13 -6.81
C ASP A 160 3.40 -20.09 -5.98
N PHE A 161 3.70 -18.80 -6.19
CA PHE A 161 2.97 -17.70 -5.57
C PHE A 161 2.42 -16.77 -6.64
N CYS A 162 1.15 -16.99 -7.04
CA CYS A 162 0.47 -16.17 -8.05
C CYS A 162 1.26 -16.05 -9.37
N GLY A 163 1.89 -17.13 -9.83
CA GLY A 163 2.72 -17.11 -11.04
C GLY A 163 4.17 -16.62 -10.85
N TYR A 164 4.58 -16.32 -9.62
CA TYR A 164 5.97 -16.04 -9.23
C TYR A 164 6.59 -17.22 -8.48
N ASP A 165 7.92 -17.26 -8.43
CA ASP A 165 8.65 -18.12 -7.50
C ASP A 165 8.64 -17.46 -6.11
N GLY A 166 8.00 -18.14 -5.15
CA GLY A 166 7.93 -17.72 -3.76
C GLY A 166 8.95 -18.47 -2.90
N THR A 167 9.69 -17.74 -2.07
CA THR A 167 10.56 -18.32 -1.04
C THR A 167 10.38 -17.56 0.27
N LEU A 168 10.18 -18.28 1.37
CA LEU A 168 10.05 -17.71 2.71
C LEU A 168 11.27 -18.13 3.55
N TRP A 169 11.91 -17.18 4.22
CA TRP A 169 13.15 -17.42 4.95
C TRP A 169 13.25 -16.62 6.24
N CYS A 170 14.00 -17.14 7.21
CA CYS A 170 14.42 -16.42 8.41
C CYS A 170 15.84 -16.82 8.83
N GLU A 171 16.54 -15.87 9.46
CA GLU A 171 17.87 -16.08 10.02
C GLU A 171 18.19 -15.04 11.11
N PRO A 172 19.16 -15.33 12.00
CA PRO A 172 19.67 -14.33 12.94
C PRO A 172 20.17 -13.08 12.22
N ASP A 173 19.92 -11.90 12.80
CA ASP A 173 20.38 -10.62 12.24
C ASP A 173 21.82 -10.25 12.64
N GLY A 174 22.47 -11.07 13.47
CA GLY A 174 23.80 -10.83 14.02
C GLY A 174 23.83 -9.89 15.24
N GLU A 175 22.70 -9.30 15.63
CA GLU A 175 22.55 -8.33 16.72
C GLU A 175 21.54 -8.79 17.78
N GLY A 176 21.43 -10.10 17.96
CA GLY A 176 20.54 -10.74 18.92
C GLY A 176 19.05 -10.75 18.53
N GLY A 177 18.73 -10.39 17.28
CA GLY A 177 17.39 -10.43 16.71
C GLY A 177 17.25 -11.46 15.59
N MET A 178 16.05 -11.51 15.02
CA MET A 178 15.75 -12.35 13.86
C MET A 178 15.27 -11.47 12.70
N LYS A 179 15.85 -11.66 11.53
CA LYS A 179 15.32 -11.12 10.27
C LYS A 179 14.64 -12.23 9.48
N ALA A 180 13.58 -11.86 8.80
CA ALA A 180 12.85 -12.77 7.93
C ALA A 180 12.31 -12.01 6.74
N GLY A 181 12.13 -12.74 5.64
CA GLY A 181 11.66 -12.16 4.41
C GLY A 181 10.91 -13.14 3.54
N PHE A 182 10.25 -12.57 2.53
CA PHE A 182 9.58 -13.28 1.48
C PHE A 182 10.09 -12.75 0.14
N SER A 183 10.71 -13.63 -0.64
CA SER A 183 11.13 -13.36 -2.01
C SER A 183 10.00 -13.75 -2.96
N LYS A 184 9.57 -12.80 -3.80
CA LYS A 184 8.61 -13.00 -4.88
C LYS A 184 9.32 -12.74 -6.20
N GLU A 185 10.01 -13.76 -6.69
CA GLU A 185 10.92 -13.70 -7.82
C GLU A 185 10.22 -14.01 -9.15
N TYR A 186 10.69 -13.41 -10.23
CA TYR A 186 10.33 -13.86 -11.58
C TYR A 186 10.84 -15.29 -11.79
N ARG A 187 10.07 -16.08 -12.55
CA ARG A 187 10.34 -17.50 -12.76
C ARG A 187 11.76 -17.73 -13.24
N ASP A 188 12.52 -18.46 -12.45
CA ASP A 188 13.89 -18.88 -12.78
C ASP A 188 14.88 -17.72 -13.05
N CYS A 189 14.56 -16.49 -12.66
CA CYS A 189 15.44 -15.34 -12.87
C CYS A 189 16.26 -14.94 -11.63
N GLY A 190 15.84 -15.35 -10.42
CA GLY A 190 16.52 -15.01 -9.17
C GLY A 190 16.50 -13.53 -8.81
N ASN A 191 15.63 -12.75 -9.47
CA ASN A 191 15.36 -11.35 -9.19
C ASN A 191 13.84 -11.10 -9.11
N GLY A 192 13.43 -10.02 -8.47
CA GLY A 192 12.01 -9.71 -8.31
C GLY A 192 11.73 -8.82 -7.13
N TYR A 193 10.65 -9.11 -6.40
CA TYR A 193 10.14 -8.25 -5.35
C TYR A 193 10.43 -8.85 -3.97
N TYR A 194 11.14 -8.11 -3.12
CA TYR A 194 11.53 -8.58 -1.80
C TYR A 194 10.80 -7.85 -0.70
N TYR A 195 10.35 -8.64 0.28
CA TYR A 195 9.61 -8.16 1.42
C TYR A 195 10.28 -8.62 2.70
N LEU A 196 10.30 -7.77 3.72
CA LEU A 196 10.79 -8.09 5.06
C LEU A 196 9.63 -8.19 6.05
N LEU A 197 9.80 -9.05 7.06
CA LEU A 197 8.84 -9.22 8.14
C LEU A 197 8.81 -7.96 9.01
N ILE A 198 7.69 -7.25 8.98
CA ILE A 198 7.50 -6.01 9.74
C ILE A 198 6.81 -6.25 11.09
N ASN A 199 6.02 -7.31 11.19
CA ASN A 199 5.39 -7.80 12.43
C ASN A 199 4.88 -9.24 12.22
N ASP A 200 4.21 -9.80 13.22
CA ASP A 200 3.81 -11.22 13.23
C ASP A 200 2.71 -11.60 12.23
N LYS A 201 2.22 -10.63 11.45
CA LYS A 201 1.13 -10.79 10.48
C LYS A 201 1.52 -10.41 9.06
N PHE A 202 2.45 -9.48 8.87
CA PHE A 202 2.72 -8.88 7.57
C PHE A 202 4.19 -8.86 7.22
N MET A 203 4.45 -9.15 5.94
CA MET A 203 5.65 -8.75 5.22
C MET A 203 5.37 -7.40 4.53
N ILE A 204 6.37 -6.54 4.40
CA ILE A 204 6.26 -5.23 3.72
C ILE A 204 7.41 -5.05 2.73
N GLY A 205 7.15 -4.38 1.62
CA GLY A 205 8.13 -4.18 0.55
C GLY A 205 9.41 -3.52 1.05
N TYR A 206 10.54 -3.99 0.54
CA TYR A 206 11.86 -3.54 0.92
C TYR A 206 12.71 -3.19 -0.30
N ASP A 207 12.68 -4.04 -1.32
CA ASP A 207 13.59 -3.95 -2.45
C ASP A 207 13.03 -4.60 -3.73
N ILE A 208 13.61 -4.21 -4.87
CA ILE A 208 13.39 -4.80 -6.19
C ILE A 208 14.74 -4.95 -6.88
N ASP A 209 15.06 -6.18 -7.30
CA ASP A 209 16.19 -6.49 -8.18
C ASP A 209 15.73 -6.74 -9.62
#